data_AF-A0A1S2QTT3-F1
#
_entry.id   AF-A0A1S2QTT3-F1
#
_cell.length_a   1.000
_cell.length_b   1.000
_cell.length_c   1.000
_cell.angle_alpha   90.00
_cell.angle_beta   90.00
_cell.angle_gamma   90.00
#
_symmetry.space_group_name_H-M   'P 1'
#
loop_
_entity.id
_entity.type
_entity.pdbx_description
1 polymer ?
#
loop_
_entity_poly.entity_id
_entity_poly.type
_entity_poly.pdbx_seq_one_letter_code
_entity_poly.pdbx_strand_id
1 'polypeptide(L)' 'MSNEQTPIQCSFCSSEDVEKISSFGTAQLVRQYYCNHCHSVFEYIRWQAAPLENEGCPGNIGNH' A
#
# COMPACT_ATOMS: atom_id res chain seq x y z
N MET A 1 12.67 -0.35 15.29
CA MET A 1 11.52 -0.87 14.53
C MET A 1 10.75 0.34 14.04
N SER A 2 11.16 0.92 12.91
CA SER A 2 10.51 2.10 12.34
C SER A 2 9.24 1.64 11.62
N ASN A 3 8.11 1.74 12.31
CA ASN A 3 6.80 1.50 11.74
C ASN A 3 6.46 2.71 10.86
N GLU A 4 6.99 2.74 9.64
CA GLU A 4 6.62 3.72 8.60
C GLU A 4 5.20 3.39 8.14
N GLN A 5 4.20 3.64 8.99
CA GLN A 5 2.82 3.74 8.57
C GLN A 5 2.71 5.01 7.73
N THR A 6 2.76 4.85 6.41
CA THR A 6 2.35 5.93 5.52
C THR A 6 0.93 6.35 5.88
N PRO A 7 0.69 7.65 6.13
CA PRO A 7 -0.64 8.14 6.47
C PRO A 7 -1.59 7.82 5.31
N ILE A 8 -2.67 7.09 5.61
CA ILE A 8 -3.67 6.73 4.60
C ILE A 8 -4.56 7.94 4.39
N GLN A 9 -4.62 8.43 3.15
CA GLN A 9 -5.47 9.54 2.77
C GLN A 9 -6.65 9.04 1.92
N CYS A 10 -7.81 9.64 2.13
CA CYS A 10 -8.99 9.34 1.34
C CYS A 10 -8.79 9.75 -0.13
N SER A 11 -9.00 8.84 -1.08
CA SER A 11 -8.84 9.13 -2.51
C SER A 11 -9.87 10.12 -3.08
N PHE A 12 -10.90 10.49 -2.31
CA PHE A 12 -11.96 11.40 -2.75
C PHE A 12 -11.77 12.84 -2.26
N CYS A 13 -11.39 13.02 -1.00
CA CYS A 13 -11.26 14.33 -0.37
C CYS A 13 -9.87 14.63 0.18
N SER A 14 -8.92 13.69 0.06
CA SER A 14 -7.57 13.77 0.61
C SER A 14 -7.50 13.95 2.14
N SER A 15 -8.60 13.73 2.85
CA SER A 15 -8.63 13.76 4.31
C SER A 15 -7.87 12.57 4.89
N GLU A 16 -7.18 12.80 6.00
CA GLU A 16 -6.50 11.78 6.82
C GLU A 16 -7.41 11.21 7.90
N ASP A 17 -8.61 11.78 8.08
CA ASP A 17 -9.64 11.28 8.99
C ASP A 17 -10.34 10.05 8.39
N VAL A 18 -9.62 8.93 8.42
CA VAL A 18 -10.04 7.64 7.88
C VAL A 18 -9.90 6.54 8.93
N GLU A 19 -10.94 5.70 9.03
CA GLU A 19 -10.98 4.57 9.95
C GLU A 19 -10.92 3.25 9.18
N LYS A 20 -10.12 2.29 9.67
CA LYS A 20 -10.06 0.96 9.08
C LYS A 20 -11.25 0.13 9.54
N ILE A 21 -12.16 -0.17 8.62
CA ILE A 21 -13.37 -0.96 8.91
C ILE A 21 -13.18 -2.45 8.66
N SER A 22 -12.33 -2.83 7.69
CA SER A 22 -12.06 -4.23 7.40
C SER A 22 -10.63 -4.46 6.93
N SER A 23 -10.05 -5.56 7.39
CA SER A 23 -8.74 -6.02 6.95
C SER A 23 -8.77 -6.73 5.59
N PHE A 24 -9.96 -7.05 5.10
CA PHE A 24 -10.22 -7.77 3.85
C PHE A 24 -11.41 -7.11 3.13
N GLY A 25 -11.18 -6.58 1.93
CA GLY A 25 -12.23 -6.03 1.07
C GLY A 25 -12.69 -7.02 0.01
N THR A 26 -12.94 -6.53 -1.21
CA THR A 26 -13.36 -7.35 -2.36
C THR A 26 -12.27 -8.35 -2.79
N ALA A 27 -11.00 -8.02 -2.54
CA ALA A 27 -9.85 -8.89 -2.77
C ALA A 27 -9.06 -9.15 -1.48
N GLN A 28 -8.38 -10.30 -1.41
CA GLN A 28 -7.58 -10.69 -0.23
C GLN A 28 -6.44 -9.72 0.09
N LEU A 29 -5.96 -8.99 -0.92
CA LEU A 29 -4.84 -8.05 -0.82
C LEU A 29 -5.28 -6.61 -0.53
N VAL A 30 -6.58 -6.33 -0.43
CA VAL A 30 -7.08 -4.98 -0.13
C VAL A 30 -7.57 -4.89 1.31
N ARG A 31 -7.42 -3.68 1.89
CA ARG A 31 -8.03 -3.28 3.15
C ARG A 31 -9.10 -2.23 2.84
N GLN A 32 -10.18 -2.22 3.61
CA GLN A 32 -11.23 -1.21 3.47
C GLN A 32 -11.08 -0.15 4.55
N TYR A 33 -11.23 1.09 4.13
CA TYR A 33 -11.23 2.27 4.97
C TYR A 33 -12.51 3.06 4.74
N TYR A 34 -12.99 3.69 5.80
CA TYR A 34 -14.12 4.61 5.79
C TYR A 34 -13.61 6.01 6.12
N CYS A 35 -13.97 7.01 5.31
CA CYS A 35 -13.63 8.39 5.61
C CYS A 35 -14.73 9.06 6.41
N ASN A 36 -14.39 9.63 7.58
CA ASN A 36 -15.33 10.35 8.42
C ASN A 36 -15.67 11.75 7.89
N HIS A 37 -14.88 12.28 6.95
CA HIS A 37 -15.11 13.61 6.40
C HIS A 37 -16.11 13.61 5.23
N CYS A 38 -15.98 12.67 4.30
CA CYS A 38 -16.85 12.57 3.12
C CYS A 38 -17.85 11.42 3.20
N HIS A 39 -17.77 10.59 4.25
CA HIS A 39 -18.64 9.43 4.48
C HIS A 39 -18.58 8.39 3.35
N SER A 40 -17.43 8.29 2.68
CA SER A 40 -17.20 7.34 1.59
C SER A 40 -16.28 6.20 2.03
N VAL A 41 -16.60 4.99 1.55
CA VAL A 41 -15.76 3.80 1.69
C VAL A 41 -14.78 3.71 0.52
N PHE A 42 -13.52 3.41 0.79
CA PHE A 42 -12.50 3.17 -0.23
C PHE A 42 -11.59 1.99 0.13
N GLU A 43 -10.98 1.39 -0.89
CA GLU A 43 -10.07 0.25 -0.75
C GLU A 43 -8.62 0.71 -0.90
N TYR A 44 -7.74 0.15 -0.06
CA TYR A 44 -6.30 0.38 -0.11
C TYR A 44 -5.57 -0.94 -0.34
N ILE A 45 -4.81 -1.00 -1.43
CA ILE A 45 -4.05 -2.20 -1.82
C ILE A 45 -2.83 -2.35 -0.90
N ARG A 46 -2.67 -3.54 -0.32
CA ARG A 46 -1.43 -3.93 0.37
C ARG A 46 -0.36 -4.20 -0.68
N TRP A 47 0.30 -3.14 -1.13
CA TRP A 47 1.56 -3.31 -1.86
C TRP A 47 2.59 -3.86 -0.88
N GLN A 48 2.89 -5.16 -0.96
CA GLN A 48 4.14 -5.66 -0.41
C GLN A 48 5.21 -5.05 -1.30
N ALA A 49 5.96 -4.08 -0.78
CA ALA A 49 7.20 -3.71 -1.42
C ALA A 49 7.97 -5.02 -1.59
N ALA A 50 8.23 -5.42 -2.84
CA ALA A 50 9.18 -6.48 -3.09
C ALA A 50 10.44 -6.11 -2.29
N PRO A 51 11.08 -7.07 -1.58
CA PRO A 51 12.36 -6.78 -0.99
C PRO A 51 13.22 -6.17 -2.09
N LEU A 52 13.75 -4.97 -1.86
CA LEU A 52 14.82 -4.48 -2.70
C LEU A 52 15.97 -5.47 -2.48
N GLU A 53 16.07 -6.49 -3.32
CA GLU A 53 17.23 -7.36 -3.40
C GLU A 53 18.42 -6.49 -3.81
N ASN A 54 19.08 -5.94 -2.80
CA ASN A 54 20.38 -5.29 -2.90
C ASN A 54 21.47 -6.38 -2.82
N GLU A 55 21.40 -7.40 -3.65
CA GLU A 55 22.40 -8.47 -3.71
C GLU A 55 22.71 -8.70 -5.20
N GLY A 56 23.87 -8.22 -5.66
CA GLY A 56 24.26 -8.26 -7.07
C GLY A 56 24.41 -9.67 -7.63
N CYS A 57 24.31 -9.80 -8.96
CA CYS A 57 24.84 -10.96 -9.68
C CYS A 57 26.04 -10.54 -10.56
N PRO A 58 27.23 -11.13 -10.34
CA PRO A 58 28.45 -10.90 -11.10
C PRO A 58 28.55 -11.80 -12.35
N GLY A 59 29.05 -11.25 -13.47
CA GLY A 59 29.50 -11.99 -14.67
C GLY A 59 28.36 -12.58 -15.55
N ASN A 60 28.45 -12.71 -16.87
CA ASN A 60 29.60 -12.86 -17.76
C ASN A 60 29.19 -12.66 -19.24
N ILE A 61 30.13 -12.09 -20.02
CA ILE A 61 30.50 -12.32 -21.45
C ILE A 61 29.46 -12.30 -22.59
N GLY A 62 29.83 -11.63 -23.70
CA GLY A 62 29.37 -12.00 -25.05
C GLY A 62 29.17 -10.86 -26.07
N ASN A 63 30.08 -10.76 -27.04
CA ASN A 63 30.09 -9.90 -28.24
C ASN A 63 28.75 -9.66 -28.95
N HIS A 64 28.59 -8.48 -29.56
CA HIS A 64 28.54 -8.34 -31.03
C HIS A 64 29.01 -6.94 -31.46
#